data_AF-A0A933MG76-F1
#
_entry.id   AF-A0A933MG76-F1
#
_cell.length_a   1.000
_cell.length_b   1.000
_cell.length_c   1.000
_cell.angle_alpha   90.00
_cell.angle_beta   90.00
_cell.angle_gamma   90.00
#
_symmetry.space_group_name_H-M   'P 1'
#
loop_
_entity.id
_entity.type
_entity.pdbx_description
1 polymer ?
#
loop_
_entity_poly.entity_id
_entity_poly.type
_entity_poly.pdbx_seq_one_letter_code
_entity_poly.pdbx_strand_id
1 'polypeptide(L)' 'MNLNELENEKTKIKLAGEEVEVKTSDSVKDTLTRLLKEKGIDSFTILVDGEEVTSTDDLPATFDGHDIEVERYVKAG' A
#
# COMPACT_ATOMS: atom_id res chain seq x y z
N MET A 1 14.03 -9.91 -19.63
CA MET A 1 13.04 -10.12 -18.56
C MET A 1 11.75 -10.56 -19.21
N ASN A 2 11.18 -11.71 -18.81
CA ASN A 2 9.94 -12.23 -19.41
C ASN A 2 8.73 -11.48 -18.82
N LEU A 3 7.83 -11.00 -19.66
CA LEU A 3 6.61 -10.29 -19.22
C LEU A 3 5.70 -11.15 -18.31
N ASN A 4 5.79 -12.48 -18.39
CA ASN A 4 4.91 -13.40 -17.66
C ASN A 4 5.29 -13.61 -16.18
N GLU A 5 6.48 -13.18 -15.74
CA GLU A 5 6.91 -13.33 -14.34
C GLU A 5 6.35 -12.19 -13.45
N LEU A 6 6.29 -10.97 -13.98
CA LEU A 6 5.79 -9.78 -13.28
C LEU A 6 4.30 -9.86 -12.89
N GLU A 7 3.46 -10.58 -13.66
CA GLU A 7 2.01 -10.62 -13.40
C GLU A 7 1.62 -11.44 -12.15
N ASN A 8 2.49 -12.34 -11.68
CA ASN A 8 2.25 -13.12 -10.46
C ASN A 8 3.25 -12.80 -9.33
N GLU A 9 4.09 -11.78 -9.51
CA GLU A 9 4.93 -11.32 -8.43
C GLU A 9 4.07 -10.75 -7.31
N LYS A 10 4.39 -11.17 -6.09
CA LYS A 10 3.74 -10.70 -4.89
C LYS A 10 4.77 -9.96 -4.06
N THR A 11 4.34 -8.86 -3.48
CA THR A 11 5.14 -8.11 -2.53
C THR A 11 4.42 -8.06 -1.19
N LYS A 12 5.17 -7.77 -0.14
CA LYS A 12 4.63 -7.56 1.20
C LYS A 12 4.64 -6.08 1.48
N ILE A 13 3.50 -5.57 1.89
CA ILE A 13 3.34 -4.21 2.37
C ILE A 13 3.07 -4.24 3.86
N LYS A 14 3.35 -3.15 4.55
CA LYS A 14 2.92 -3.00 5.95
C LYS A 14 1.66 -2.16 6.00
N LEU A 15 0.66 -2.63 6.71
CA LEU A 15 -0.61 -1.95 6.86
C LEU A 15 -1.01 -1.93 8.34
N ALA A 16 -1.00 -0.74 8.91
CA ALA A 16 -1.19 -0.45 10.34
C ALA A 16 -0.30 -1.30 11.26
N GLY A 17 0.94 -1.57 10.85
CA GLY A 17 1.89 -2.40 11.58
C GLY A 17 1.76 -3.92 11.33
N GLU A 18 0.86 -4.35 10.44
CA GLU A 18 0.74 -5.75 10.02
C GLU A 18 1.27 -5.95 8.59
N GLU A 19 2.05 -7.00 8.35
CA GLU A 19 2.50 -7.35 6.99
C GLU A 19 1.37 -8.04 6.20
N VAL A 20 1.05 -7.50 5.02
CA VAL A 20 0.02 -8.01 4.11
C VAL A 20 0.66 -8.31 2.75
N GLU A 21 0.38 -9.50 2.21
CA GLU A 21 0.84 -9.89 0.88
C GLU A 21 -0.15 -9.42 -0.19
N VAL A 22 0.35 -8.67 -1.17
CA VAL A 22 -0.41 -8.11 -2.31
C VAL A 22 0.30 -8.46 -3.62
N LYS A 23 -0.40 -8.40 -4.76
CA LYS A 23 0.27 -8.58 -6.05
C LYS A 23 0.94 -7.28 -6.46
N THR A 24 2.13 -7.37 -7.03
CA THR A 24 2.86 -6.20 -7.54
C THR A 24 2.07 -5.46 -8.62
N SER A 25 1.30 -6.20 -9.42
CA SER A 25 0.43 -5.69 -10.48
C SER A 25 -0.92 -5.13 -10.02
N ASP A 26 -1.31 -5.32 -8.75
CA ASP A 26 -2.57 -4.79 -8.24
C ASP A 26 -2.52 -3.26 -8.09
N SER A 27 -3.68 -2.60 -8.24
CA SER A 27 -3.75 -1.16 -8.05
C SER A 27 -3.59 -0.81 -6.58
N VAL A 28 -2.59 0.03 -6.26
CA VAL A 28 -2.28 0.45 -4.88
C VAL A 28 -3.49 1.13 -4.26
N LYS A 29 -4.05 2.11 -4.96
CA LYS A 29 -5.21 2.86 -4.48
C LYS A 29 -6.41 1.96 -4.16
N ASP A 30 -6.77 1.06 -5.07
CA ASP A 30 -7.95 0.20 -4.90
C ASP A 30 -7.73 -0.83 -3.80
N THR A 31 -6.54 -1.45 -3.79
CA THR A 31 -6.14 -2.45 -2.79
C THR A 31 -6.07 -1.88 -1.40
N LEU A 32 -5.37 -0.74 -1.21
CA LEU A 32 -5.29 -0.08 0.09
C LEU A 32 -6.67 0.37 0.56
N THR A 33 -7.47 1.00 -0.31
CA THR A 33 -8.84 1.43 0.04
C THR A 33 -9.67 0.26 0.54
N ARG A 34 -9.60 -0.89 -0.14
CA ARG A 34 -10.28 -2.11 0.26
C ARG A 34 -9.78 -2.62 1.61
N LEU A 35 -8.47 -2.80 1.77
CA LEU A 35 -7.87 -3.35 2.99
C LEU A 35 -8.15 -2.47 4.21
N LEU A 36 -8.05 -1.14 4.06
CA LEU A 36 -8.33 -0.18 5.11
C LEU A 36 -9.81 -0.20 5.51
N LYS A 37 -10.71 -0.31 4.53
CA LYS A 37 -12.15 -0.47 4.79
C LYS A 37 -12.47 -1.79 5.49
N GLU A 38 -11.85 -2.90 5.08
CA GLU A 38 -12.03 -4.21 5.74
C GLU A 38 -11.55 -4.18 7.19
N LYS A 39 -10.52 -3.40 7.51
CA LYS A 39 -10.01 -3.19 8.88
C LYS A 39 -10.73 -2.09 9.66
N GLY A 40 -11.61 -1.31 9.04
CA GLY A 40 -12.27 -0.17 9.67
C GLY A 40 -11.30 0.95 10.08
N ILE A 41 -10.30 1.22 9.24
CA ILE A 41 -9.31 2.28 9.46
C ILE A 41 -9.69 3.50 8.61
N ASP A 42 -10.29 4.51 9.25
CA ASP A 42 -10.68 5.76 8.58
C ASP A 42 -9.57 6.82 8.57
N SER A 43 -8.54 6.69 9.42
CA SER A 43 -7.43 7.65 9.51
C SER A 43 -6.09 6.91 9.51
N PHE A 44 -5.30 7.18 8.48
CA PHE A 44 -4.04 6.52 8.20
C PHE A 44 -3.12 7.48 7.45
N THR A 45 -1.82 7.22 7.55
CA THR A 45 -0.75 7.88 6.80
C THR A 45 -0.16 6.83 5.88
N ILE A 46 0.02 7.15 4.59
CA ILE A 46 0.68 6.24 3.65
C ILE A 46 2.09 6.78 3.42
N LEU A 47 3.07 5.89 3.48
CA LEU A 47 4.45 6.13 3.11
C LEU A 47 4.76 5.28 1.88
N VAL A 48 5.30 5.92 0.85
CA VAL A 48 5.75 5.30 -0.39
C VAL A 48 7.25 5.50 -0.47
N ASP A 49 8.01 4.41 -0.49
CA ASP A 49 9.48 4.42 -0.49
C ASP A 49 10.08 5.26 0.67
N GLY A 50 9.36 5.34 1.79
CA GLY A 50 9.72 6.12 2.97
C GLY A 50 9.28 7.59 2.94
N GLU A 51 8.61 8.05 1.88
CA GLU A 51 8.05 9.39 1.77
C GLU A 51 6.56 9.40 2.09
N GLU A 52 6.13 10.28 3.00
CA GLU A 52 4.72 10.46 3.34
C GLU A 52 3.95 11.06 2.15
N VAL A 53 2.93 10.34 1.67
CA VAL A 53 2.02 10.85 0.66
C VAL A 53 0.74 11.35 1.32
N THR A 54 0.46 12.64 1.13
CA THR A 54 -0.72 13.30 1.69
C THR A 54 -1.94 13.21 0.77
N SER A 55 -1.75 12.74 -0.47
CA SER A 55 -2.76 12.71 -1.53
C SER A 55 -2.77 11.37 -2.25
N THR A 56 -3.97 10.91 -2.63
CA THR A 56 -4.12 9.63 -3.34
C THR A 56 -3.63 9.68 -4.79
N ASP A 57 -3.37 10.88 -5.31
CA ASP A 57 -2.86 11.10 -6.67
C ASP A 57 -1.34 10.93 -6.76
N ASP A 58 -0.63 11.05 -5.62
CA ASP A 58 0.81 10.77 -5.50
C ASP A 58 1.10 9.28 -5.28
N LEU A 59 0.05 8.46 -5.12
CA LEU A 59 0.22 7.01 -5.00
C LEU A 59 0.65 6.41 -6.34
N PRO A 60 1.61 5.47 -6.34
CA PRO A 60 1.95 4.75 -7.54
C PRO A 60 0.76 3.95 -8.04
N ALA A 61 0.71 3.71 -9.35
CA ALA A 61 -0.38 2.95 -9.95
C ALA A 61 -0.44 1.51 -9.40
N THR A 62 0.74 0.92 -9.14
CA THR A 62 0.98 -0.48 -8.78
C THR A 62 2.05 -0.60 -7.70
N PHE A 63 2.13 -1.73 -7.01
CA PHE A 63 3.14 -1.98 -5.96
C PHE A 63 4.51 -2.39 -6.52
N ASP A 64 4.60 -2.64 -7.82
CA ASP A 64 5.85 -3.03 -8.48
C ASP A 64 6.96 -1.99 -8.27
N GLY A 65 8.08 -2.41 -7.66
CA GLY A 65 9.23 -1.55 -7.42
C GLY A 65 9.06 -0.48 -6.34
N HIS A 66 7.96 -0.49 -5.58
CA HIS A 66 7.65 0.49 -4.54
C HIS A 66 7.47 -0.18 -3.17
N ASP A 67 8.11 0.37 -2.14
CA ASP A 67 7.83 -0.03 -0.75
C ASP A 67 6.64 0.77 -0.22
N ILE A 68 5.57 0.08 0.18
CA ILE A 68 4.36 0.73 0.68
C ILE A 68 4.18 0.37 2.15
N GLU A 69 4.13 1.40 2.99
CA GLU A 69 3.83 1.31 4.41
C GLU A 69 2.63 2.19 4.73
N VAL A 70 1.66 1.66 5.44
CA VAL A 70 0.51 2.42 5.90
C VAL A 70 0.55 2.42 7.41
N GLU A 71 0.72 3.59 8.00
CA GLU A 71 0.68 3.78 9.44
C GLU A 71 -0.72 4.20 9.87
N ARG A 72 -1.18 3.68 11.00
CA ARG A 72 -2.45 4.14 11.57
C ARG A 72 -2.22 5.51 12.18
N TYR A 73 -3.04 6.49 11.80
CA TYR A 73 -2.92 7.82 12.39
C TYR A 73 -3.38 7.75 13.84
N VAL A 74 -2.43 7.81 14.78
CA VAL A 74 -2.72 7.90 16.21
C VAL A 74 -2.69 9.39 16.55
N LYS A 75 -3.87 10.01 16.71
CA LYS A 75 -3.93 11.37 17.24
C LYS A 75 -3.26 11.35 18.62
N ALA A 76 -2.06 11.92 18.74
CA ALA A 76 -1.44 12.17 20.03
C ALA A 76 -2.43 13.04 20.83
N GLY A 77 -2.99 12.44 21.88
CA GLY A 77 -3.97 13.07 22.77
C GLY A 77 -3.36 14.20 23.59
#